data_AF-A0A800F717-F1
#
_entry.id   AF-A0A800F717-F1
#
_cell.length_a   1.000
_cell.length_b   1.000
_cell.length_c   1.000
_cell.angle_alpha   90.00
_cell.angle_beta   90.00
_cell.angle_gamma   90.00
#
_symmetry.space_group_name_H-M   'P 1'
#
loop_
_entity.id
_entity.type
_entity.pdbx_description
1 polymer ?
#
loop_
_entity_poly.entity_id
_entity_poly.type
_entity_poly.pdbx_seq_one_letter_code
_entity_poly.pdbx_strand_id
1 'polypeptide(L)'
;MKSEAESVGADFHYYNWVDQFNTLGLGDDVPIANGTTSDALLALDPGSGEWVRMRVPYPMGFYSRGLDGRIDDPDAGWKGRGVWADFGTNTPWHLEGGAGTSSKIVKFQIRPDPLAH
;
A
#
# COMPACT_ATOMS: atom_id res chain seq x y z
N MET A 1 16.62 37.39 -2.73
CA MET A 1 16.56 36.03 -2.16
C MET A 1 16.54 35.05 -3.30
N LYS A 2 17.58 34.23 -3.43
CA LYS A 2 17.66 33.18 -4.45
C LYS A 2 16.84 32.01 -3.90
N SER A 3 15.78 31.59 -4.59
CA SER A 3 15.04 30.39 -4.22
C SER A 3 15.91 29.18 -4.56
N GLU A 4 16.49 28.56 -3.54
CA GLU A 4 16.97 27.19 -3.66
C GLU A 4 15.72 26.31 -3.87
N ALA A 5 15.71 25.45 -4.88
CA ALA A 5 14.63 24.49 -5.05
C ALA A 5 14.76 23.43 -3.96
N GLU A 6 14.19 23.67 -2.78
CA GLU A 6 14.04 22.65 -1.77
C GLU A 6 13.13 21.55 -2.33
N SER A 7 13.61 20.32 -2.33
CA SER A 7 12.82 19.15 -2.69
C SER A 7 11.84 18.85 -1.55
N VAL A 8 10.72 19.58 -1.52
CA VAL A 8 9.68 19.35 -0.53
C VAL A 8 8.89 18.10 -0.92
N GLY A 9 8.86 17.10 -0.04
CA GLY A 9 8.06 15.90 -0.23
C GLY A 9 6.56 16.21 -0.24
N ALA A 10 5.85 15.75 -1.27
CA ALA A 10 4.40 15.89 -1.38
C ALA A 10 3.62 14.66 -0.88
N ASP A 11 4.34 13.58 -0.54
CA ASP A 11 3.73 12.38 0.00
C ASP A 11 3.56 12.48 1.52
N PHE A 12 2.47 11.92 2.02
CA PHE A 12 2.17 11.87 3.44
C PHE A 12 2.21 10.42 3.90
N HIS A 13 3.06 10.14 4.89
CA HIS A 13 3.25 8.79 5.44
C HIS A 13 2.61 8.71 6.81
N TYR A 14 1.35 8.30 6.87
CA TYR A 14 0.62 8.24 8.15
C TYR A 14 1.20 7.19 9.11
N TYR A 15 1.60 6.05 8.57
CA TYR A 15 2.15 4.95 9.34
C TYR A 15 3.24 4.22 8.54
N ASN A 16 4.11 3.53 9.28
CA ASN A 16 5.12 2.62 8.76
C ASN A 16 4.94 1.28 9.46
N TRP A 17 4.94 0.21 8.68
CA TRP A 17 4.75 -1.16 9.12
C TRP A 17 5.85 -2.05 8.55
N VAL A 18 6.15 -3.18 9.17
CA VAL A 18 7.17 -4.13 8.68
C VAL A 18 6.51 -5.47 8.43
N ASP A 19 6.64 -5.98 7.21
CA ASP A 19 6.19 -7.32 6.81
C ASP A 19 7.17 -8.38 7.32
N GLN A 20 7.11 -8.69 8.60
CA GLN A 20 8.01 -9.64 9.25
C GLN A 20 7.87 -11.08 8.73
N PHE A 21 6.73 -11.41 8.13
CA PHE A 21 6.36 -12.80 7.81
C PHE A 21 6.15 -13.00 6.30
N ASN A 22 6.64 -12.09 5.47
CA ASN A 22 6.55 -12.20 4.02
C ASN A 22 5.12 -12.43 3.51
N THR A 23 4.19 -11.65 4.05
CA THR A 23 2.76 -11.70 3.71
C THR A 23 2.50 -11.22 2.29
N LEU A 24 3.37 -10.39 1.69
CA LEU A 24 3.29 -10.00 0.28
C LEU A 24 4.09 -10.90 -0.68
N GLY A 25 4.98 -11.76 -0.21
CA GLY A 25 5.89 -12.49 -1.09
C GLY A 25 7.11 -11.69 -1.55
N LEU A 26 7.39 -10.53 -0.94
CA LEU A 26 8.53 -9.66 -1.26
C LEU A 26 9.80 -9.97 -0.43
N GLY A 27 9.71 -10.88 0.54
CA GLY A 27 10.77 -11.18 1.50
C GLY A 27 10.30 -10.99 2.94
N ASP A 28 11.09 -11.51 3.88
CA ASP A 28 10.90 -11.26 5.31
C ASP A 28 11.44 -9.86 5.66
N ASP A 29 10.87 -9.26 6.70
CA ASP A 29 11.27 -7.96 7.26
C ASP A 29 11.24 -6.78 6.28
N VAL A 30 10.31 -6.82 5.31
CA VAL A 30 10.16 -5.75 4.31
C VAL A 30 9.43 -4.54 4.92
N PRO A 31 10.06 -3.36 5.02
CA PRO A 31 9.39 -2.15 5.49
C PRO A 31 8.38 -1.65 4.46
N ILE A 32 7.19 -1.27 4.93
CA ILE A 32 6.13 -0.69 4.11
C ILE A 32 5.67 0.63 4.72
N ALA A 33 5.79 1.70 3.94
CA ALA A 33 5.23 3.01 4.26
C ALA A 33 3.89 3.20 3.55
N ASN A 34 2.96 3.88 4.20
CA ASN A 34 1.75 4.37 3.53
C ASN A 34 2.09 5.54 2.60
N GLY A 35 1.82 5.42 1.31
CA GLY A 35 1.79 6.54 0.37
C GLY A 35 0.42 7.19 0.37
N THR A 36 0.04 7.82 1.48
CA THR A 36 -1.35 8.22 1.76
C THR A 36 -1.88 9.26 0.76
N THR A 37 -1.02 10.13 0.21
CA THR A 37 -1.41 11.09 -0.84
C THR A 37 -0.99 10.64 -2.24
N SER A 38 -0.20 9.57 -2.35
CA SER A 38 0.18 8.96 -3.63
C SER A 38 -0.71 7.79 -4.07
N ASP A 39 -1.78 7.51 -3.31
CA ASP A 39 -2.68 6.37 -3.51
C ASP A 39 -1.93 5.02 -3.56
N ALA A 40 -0.89 4.86 -2.74
CA ALA A 40 -0.04 3.67 -2.80
C ALA A 40 0.37 3.11 -1.43
N LEU A 41 0.77 1.85 -1.43
CA LEU A 41 1.69 1.30 -0.44
C LEU A 41 3.10 1.28 -1.04
N LEU A 42 4.09 1.63 -0.23
CA LEU A 42 5.48 1.77 -0.65
C LEU A 42 6.30 0.73 0.12
N ALA A 43 6.65 -0.38 -0.52
CA ALA A 43 7.52 -1.39 0.07
C ALA A 43 8.98 -1.11 -0.32
N LEU A 44 9.87 -1.10 0.67
CA LEU A 44 11.30 -0.92 0.45
C LEU A 44 11.96 -2.30 0.35
N ASP A 45 12.57 -2.61 -0.79
CA ASP A 45 13.42 -3.79 -0.89
C ASP A 45 14.75 -3.52 -0.14
N PRO A 46 15.04 -4.24 0.95
CA PRO A 46 16.25 -4.02 1.75
C PRO A 46 17.53 -4.39 1.01
N GLY A 47 17.47 -5.27 0.00
CA GLY A 47 18.64 -5.70 -0.76
C GLY A 47 19.07 -4.67 -1.80
N SER A 48 18.13 -4.09 -2.54
CA SER A 48 18.40 -3.09 -3.58
C SER A 48 18.31 -1.65 -3.11
N GLY A 49 17.57 -1.39 -2.03
CA GLY A 49 17.19 -0.03 -1.61
C GLY A 49 16.13 0.61 -2.52
N GLU A 50 15.52 -0.16 -3.42
CA GLU A 50 14.50 0.33 -4.34
C GLU A 50 13.09 0.24 -3.75
N TRP A 51 12.22 1.14 -4.20
CA TRP A 51 10.83 1.20 -3.76
C TRP A 51 9.90 0.49 -4.75
N VAL A 52 9.22 -0.54 -4.27
CA VAL A 52 8.07 -1.14 -4.94
C VAL A 52 6.83 -0.32 -4.59
N ARG A 53 6.23 0.30 -5.62
CA ARG A 53 5.05 1.16 -5.48
C ARG A 53 3.80 0.42 -5.90
N MET A 54 2.96 0.07 -4.92
CA MET A 54 1.70 -0.62 -5.13
C MET A 54 0.56 0.39 -5.15
N ARG A 55 0.30 0.96 -6.33
CA ARG A 55 -0.71 2.02 -6.50
C ARG A 55 -2.11 1.44 -6.73
N VAL A 56 -3.10 2.01 -6.05
CA VAL A 56 -4.51 1.81 -6.36
C VAL A 56 -4.93 2.81 -7.44
N PRO A 57 -5.46 2.35 -8.59
CA PRO A 57 -5.79 3.25 -9.68
C PRO A 57 -7.03 4.11 -9.39
N TYR A 58 -7.00 5.32 -9.93
CA TYR A 58 -8.17 6.16 -10.14
C TYR A 58 -9.28 5.38 -10.90
N PRO A 59 -10.59 5.59 -10.61
CA PRO A 59 -11.21 6.50 -9.65
C PRO A 59 -11.46 5.87 -8.27
N MET A 60 -10.79 4.78 -7.93
CA MET A 60 -11.10 4.10 -6.66
C MET A 60 -10.70 4.96 -5.46
N GLY A 61 -9.59 5.72 -5.55
CA GLY A 61 -9.00 6.52 -4.47
C GLY A 61 -8.44 5.68 -3.33
N PHE A 62 -7.32 6.08 -2.73
CA PHE A 62 -6.67 5.29 -1.67
C PHE A 62 -5.88 6.14 -0.68
N TYR A 63 -6.58 6.60 0.35
CA TYR A 63 -6.05 7.29 1.51
C TYR A 63 -5.85 6.29 2.66
N SER A 64 -4.72 5.59 2.69
CA SER A 64 -4.41 4.58 3.72
C SER A 64 -3.77 5.19 4.96
N ARG A 65 -4.17 4.72 6.15
CA ARG A 65 -3.60 5.13 7.45
C ARG A 65 -3.00 3.95 8.22
N GLY A 66 -3.37 2.74 7.86
CA GLY A 66 -2.90 1.51 8.46
C GLY A 66 -2.97 0.37 7.46
N LEU A 67 -2.28 -0.70 7.81
CA LEU A 67 -2.26 -1.94 7.08
C LEU A 67 -1.90 -3.08 8.03
N ASP A 68 -2.31 -4.28 7.66
CA ASP A 68 -1.86 -5.50 8.32
C ASP A 68 -1.75 -6.65 7.31
N GLY A 69 -0.82 -7.56 7.58
CA GLY A 69 -0.56 -8.75 6.78
C GLY A 69 -1.31 -9.95 7.34
N ARG A 70 -1.80 -10.84 6.47
CA ARG A 70 -2.42 -12.09 6.89
C ARG A 70 -2.03 -13.24 5.95
N ILE A 71 -1.69 -14.37 6.54
CA ILE A 71 -1.47 -15.65 5.85
C ILE A 71 -2.64 -16.55 6.23
N ASP A 72 -3.56 -16.72 5.29
CA ASP A 72 -4.73 -17.58 5.40
C ASP A 72 -4.37 -19.06 5.20
N ASP A 73 -3.44 -19.34 4.28
CA ASP A 73 -2.94 -20.68 3.99
C ASP A 73 -1.46 -20.60 3.52
N PRO A 74 -0.50 -21.13 4.31
CA PRO A 74 0.91 -21.08 3.93
C PRO A 74 1.24 -21.92 2.70
N ASP A 75 0.46 -22.97 2.40
CA ASP A 75 0.68 -23.91 1.32
C ASP A 75 0.03 -23.46 -0.01
N ALA A 76 -0.89 -22.49 0.04
CA ALA A 76 -1.55 -21.91 -1.14
C ALA A 76 -0.70 -20.84 -1.88
N GLY A 77 0.58 -20.71 -1.53
CA GLY A 77 1.52 -19.78 -2.17
C GLY A 77 1.09 -18.31 -2.04
N TRP A 78 1.11 -17.57 -3.15
CA TRP A 78 0.75 -16.14 -3.17
C TRP A 78 -0.75 -15.88 -2.94
N LYS A 79 -1.61 -16.87 -3.18
CA LYS A 79 -3.05 -16.73 -3.01
C LYS A 79 -3.48 -16.80 -1.55
N GLY A 80 -2.76 -17.60 -0.75
CA GLY A 80 -3.02 -17.80 0.67
C GLY A 80 -2.49 -16.69 1.56
N ARG A 81 -1.94 -15.62 1.00
CA ARG A 81 -1.39 -14.48 1.75
C ARG A 81 -1.79 -13.15 1.14
N GLY A 82 -1.67 -12.08 1.91
CA GLY A 82 -1.81 -10.72 1.40
C GLY A 82 -1.67 -9.67 2.50
N VAL A 83 -1.73 -8.42 2.07
CA VAL A 83 -1.82 -7.25 2.96
C VAL A 83 -3.15 -6.57 2.73
N TRP A 84 -3.79 -6.17 3.82
CA TRP A 84 -5.03 -5.41 3.81
C TRP A 84 -4.76 -4.02 4.36
N ALA A 85 -5.13 -3.00 3.60
CA ALA A 85 -4.99 -1.62 4.00
C ALA A 85 -6.36 -0.94 4.06
N ASP A 86 -6.53 -0.04 5.02
CA ASP A 86 -7.76 0.72 5.17
C ASP A 86 -7.84 1.82 4.09
N PHE A 87 -9.07 2.18 3.74
CA PHE A 87 -9.36 3.44 3.07
C PHE A 87 -10.01 4.41 4.06
N GLY A 88 -9.17 5.09 4.84
CA GLY A 88 -9.53 5.87 6.01
C GLY A 88 -9.78 7.35 5.76
N THR A 89 -10.31 7.74 4.58
CA THR A 89 -10.68 9.15 4.36
C THR A 89 -11.83 9.56 5.29
N ASN A 90 -11.78 10.77 5.85
CA ASN A 90 -12.79 11.26 6.78
C ASN A 90 -14.11 11.66 6.08
N THR A 91 -14.03 11.97 4.78
CA THR A 91 -15.14 12.54 4.00
C THR A 91 -15.34 11.78 2.68
N PRO A 92 -15.67 10.47 2.72
CA PRO A 92 -15.76 9.65 1.52
C PRO A 92 -16.81 10.15 0.50
N TRP A 93 -17.79 10.94 0.93
CA TRP A 93 -18.78 11.56 0.04
C TRP A 93 -18.24 12.72 -0.81
N HIS A 94 -17.01 13.19 -0.59
CA HIS A 94 -16.33 14.16 -1.47
C HIS A 94 -15.56 13.49 -2.62
N LEU A 95 -15.59 12.16 -2.72
CA LEU A 95 -14.98 11.40 -3.82
C LEU A 95 -15.92 11.30 -5.03
N GLU A 96 -15.43 10.74 -6.14
CA GLU A 96 -16.24 10.53 -7.36
C GLU A 96 -17.60 9.86 -7.10
N GLY A 97 -17.67 8.92 -6.15
CA GLY A 97 -18.91 8.20 -5.82
C GLY A 97 -19.98 9.04 -5.12
N GLY A 98 -19.65 10.25 -4.64
CA GLY A 98 -20.59 11.17 -4.02
C GLY A 98 -21.26 10.65 -2.75
N ALA A 99 -22.42 11.22 -2.44
CA ALA A 99 -23.22 10.86 -1.27
C ALA A 99 -23.54 9.35 -1.23
N GLY A 100 -23.31 8.71 -0.09
CA GLY A 100 -23.48 7.27 0.10
C GLY A 100 -22.20 6.44 -0.10
N THR A 101 -21.11 7.04 -0.57
CA THR A 101 -19.80 6.37 -0.63
C THR A 101 -19.32 5.99 0.77
N SER A 102 -18.98 4.72 0.95
CA SER A 102 -18.40 4.19 2.20
C SER A 102 -16.89 4.03 2.09
N SER A 103 -16.23 3.84 3.24
CA SER A 103 -14.87 3.32 3.29
C SER A 103 -14.79 1.90 2.69
N LYS A 104 -13.57 1.48 2.38
CA LYS A 104 -13.24 0.15 1.84
C LYS A 104 -11.99 -0.40 2.52
N ILE A 105 -11.78 -1.70 2.38
CA ILE A 105 -10.51 -2.34 2.68
C ILE A 105 -9.94 -2.82 1.35
N VAL A 106 -8.67 -2.51 1.08
CA VAL A 106 -7.98 -2.90 -0.15
C VAL A 106 -7.05 -4.06 0.16
N LYS A 107 -7.21 -5.18 -0.56
CA LYS A 107 -6.33 -6.34 -0.47
C LYS A 107 -5.27 -6.27 -1.56
N PHE A 108 -4.00 -6.34 -1.17
CA PHE A 108 -2.85 -6.46 -2.05
C PHE A 108 -2.36 -7.92 -2.07
N GLN A 109 -2.18 -8.46 -3.26
CA GLN A 109 -1.54 -9.76 -3.49
C GLN A 109 -0.57 -9.63 -4.66
N ILE A 110 0.64 -10.16 -4.48
CA ILE A 110 1.69 -10.11 -5.49
C ILE A 110 1.97 -11.52 -5.96
N ARG A 111 1.96 -11.71 -7.27
CA ARG A 111 2.35 -12.99 -7.88
C ARG A 111 3.87 -13.08 -7.93
N PRO A 112 4.46 -14.27 -7.70
CA PRO A 112 5.91 -14.46 -7.86
C PRO A 112 6.34 -14.30 -9.33
N ASP A 113 5.43 -14.61 -10.27
CA ASP A 113 5.64 -14.43 -11.70
C ASP A 113 4.29 -14.17 -12.43
N PRO A 114 4.31 -13.64 -13.67
CA PRO A 114 3.10 -13.30 -14.40
C PRO A 114 2.17 -14.49 -14.75
N LEU A 115 2.69 -15.72 -14.73
CA LEU A 115 1.96 -16.94 -15.12
C LEU A 115 1.47 -17.75 -13.91
N ALA A 116 1.83 -17.37 -12.69
CA ALA A 116 1.36 -18.00 -11.46
C ALA A 116 -0.18 -17.92 -11.39
N HIS A 117 -0.85 -19.07 -11.25
CA HIS A 117 -2.30 -19.19 -11.39
C HIS A 117 -3.03 -19.55 -10.12
#